data_AF-A0A2E6T5K8-F1
#
_entry.id   AF-A0A2E6T5K8-F1
#
_cell.length_a   1.000
_cell.length_b   1.000
_cell.length_c   1.000
_cell.angle_alpha   90.00
_cell.angle_beta   90.00
_cell.angle_gamma   90.00
#
_symmetry.space_group_name_H-M   'P 1'
#
loop_
_entity.id
_entity.type
_entity.pdbx_description
1 polymer ?
#
loop_
_entity_poly.entity_id
_entity_poly.type
_entity_poly.pdbx_seq_one_letter_code
_entity_poly.pdbx_strand_id
1 'polypeptide(L)'
;MKKKNLVLATFLLAGFVKLLADPLEGDVRLTYPLTVKKLENIYIDARLYEYDPWLADAPATLVDHVELEEIDLSRSADSIVDIHFFANRKSRMKYYVTASTYSKKGGTLYFYINGFQKIFERSDIDDIDVTMEPKLETKKPKGEPEKVGGNDDEDSGKKSDNITGIYRAVEIEWEGEDGSEFALQKSTDLKSWETIETLSGTGEKDSVFIRVYRSVQFWRLQPE
;
A
#
# COMPACT_ATOMS: atom_id res chain seq x y z
N MET A 1 -9.59 9.97 78.55
CA MET A 1 -9.12 9.12 77.42
C MET A 1 -9.29 9.90 76.12
N LYS A 2 -8.19 10.35 75.50
CA LYS A 2 -8.21 11.09 74.22
C LYS A 2 -8.14 10.09 73.06
N LYS A 3 -9.18 10.02 72.22
CA LYS A 3 -9.17 9.25 70.96
C LYS A 3 -8.25 9.98 69.96
N LYS A 4 -7.18 9.31 69.51
CA LYS A 4 -6.36 9.75 68.38
C LYS A 4 -7.04 9.28 67.11
N ASN A 5 -7.47 10.22 66.26
CA ASN A 5 -7.90 9.91 64.90
C ASN A 5 -6.65 9.68 64.04
N LEU A 6 -6.50 8.46 63.55
CA LEU A 6 -5.51 8.08 62.55
C LEU A 6 -6.05 8.51 61.18
N VAL A 7 -5.46 9.53 60.57
CA VAL A 7 -5.71 9.86 59.16
C VAL A 7 -4.86 8.90 58.33
N LEU A 8 -5.52 7.96 57.66
CA LEU A 8 -4.88 7.08 56.69
C LEU A 8 -4.75 7.87 55.38
N ALA A 9 -3.53 8.33 55.09
CA ALA A 9 -3.21 8.94 53.80
C ALA A 9 -3.09 7.83 52.75
N THR A 10 -4.12 7.68 51.92
CA THR A 10 -4.09 6.78 50.76
C THR A 10 -3.17 7.40 49.71
N PHE A 11 -1.93 6.89 49.60
CA PHE A 11 -1.11 7.13 48.42
C PHE A 11 -1.77 6.39 47.24
N LEU A 12 -2.46 7.13 46.39
CA LEU A 12 -2.80 6.66 45.05
C LEU A 12 -1.48 6.52 44.27
N LEU A 13 -0.92 5.32 44.24
CA LEU A 13 0.00 4.92 43.18
C LEU A 13 -0.81 4.98 41.88
N ALA A 14 -0.76 6.12 41.19
CA ALA A 14 -1.09 6.17 39.78
C ALA A 14 0.00 5.38 39.04
N GLY A 15 -0.17 4.06 39.00
CA GLY A 15 0.57 3.23 38.06
C GLY A 15 0.25 3.74 36.67
N PHE A 16 1.24 4.33 36.00
CA PHE A 16 1.19 4.53 34.57
C PHE A 16 1.03 3.15 33.93
N VAL A 17 -0.21 2.75 33.65
CA VAL A 17 -0.47 1.76 32.62
C VAL A 17 0.11 2.40 31.37
N LYS A 18 1.29 1.97 30.93
CA LYS A 18 1.72 2.21 29.56
C LYS A 18 0.61 1.57 28.72
N LEU A 19 -0.25 2.40 28.14
CA LEU A 19 -1.09 1.98 27.03
C LEU A 19 -0.09 1.40 26.04
N LEU A 20 -0.07 0.07 25.88
CA LEU A 20 0.67 -0.54 24.78
C LEU A 20 0.06 0.10 23.55
N ALA A 21 0.87 0.88 22.82
CA ALA A 21 0.44 1.39 21.54
C ALA A 21 0.06 0.18 20.69
N ASP A 22 -1.09 0.26 20.02
CA ASP A 22 -1.53 -0.79 19.11
C ASP A 22 -0.42 -1.05 18.07
N PRO A 23 -0.27 -2.31 17.60
CA PRO A 23 0.72 -2.62 16.58
C PRO A 23 0.46 -1.82 15.30
N LEU A 24 1.53 -1.56 14.57
CA LEU A 24 1.47 -1.04 13.22
C LEU A 24 1.10 -2.17 12.26
N GLU A 25 0.11 -1.94 11.41
CA GLU A 25 -0.34 -2.87 10.38
C GLU A 25 -0.34 -2.15 9.03
N GLY A 26 0.48 -2.60 8.08
CA GLY A 26 0.66 -1.89 6.82
C GLY A 26 0.56 -2.78 5.60
N ASP A 27 -0.32 -2.42 4.67
CA ASP A 27 -0.45 -3.09 3.37
C ASP A 27 0.31 -2.30 2.29
N VAL A 28 1.23 -2.99 1.61
CA VAL A 28 2.04 -2.43 0.53
C VAL A 28 1.68 -3.14 -0.76
N ARG A 29 1.04 -2.41 -1.68
CA ARG A 29 0.72 -2.90 -3.02
C ARG A 29 1.85 -2.61 -3.99
N LEU A 30 2.55 -3.64 -4.44
CA LEU A 30 3.59 -3.56 -5.45
C LEU A 30 2.99 -3.74 -6.84
N THR A 31 3.07 -2.70 -7.67
CA THR A 31 2.68 -2.75 -9.08
C THR A 31 3.91 -2.97 -9.94
N TYR A 32 3.92 -4.06 -10.70
CA TYR A 32 4.99 -4.43 -11.61
C TYR A 32 4.61 -4.07 -13.04
N PRO A 33 5.33 -3.15 -13.69
CA PRO A 33 5.12 -2.86 -15.10
C PRO A 33 5.30 -4.11 -15.96
N LEU A 34 4.46 -4.27 -16.97
CA LEU A 34 4.55 -5.37 -17.92
C LEU A 34 5.90 -5.37 -18.65
N THR A 35 6.55 -6.53 -18.69
CA THR A 35 7.86 -6.71 -19.31
C THR A 35 7.77 -7.33 -20.70
N VAL A 36 8.82 -7.15 -21.50
CA VAL A 36 8.92 -7.77 -22.83
C VAL A 36 9.07 -9.30 -22.72
N LYS A 37 9.83 -9.77 -21.73
CA LYS A 37 10.05 -11.19 -21.44
C LYS A 37 9.09 -11.65 -20.34
N LYS A 38 8.56 -12.86 -20.45
CA LYS A 38 7.84 -13.46 -19.32
C LYS A 38 8.80 -13.71 -18.16
N LEU A 39 8.37 -13.37 -16.95
CA LEU A 39 9.08 -13.64 -15.71
C LEU A 39 8.27 -14.67 -14.91
N GLU A 40 8.87 -15.83 -14.69
CA GLU A 40 8.31 -16.94 -13.91
C GLU A 40 9.28 -17.26 -12.77
N ASN A 41 8.74 -17.84 -11.70
CA ASN A 41 9.48 -18.31 -10.54
C ASN A 41 10.43 -17.25 -9.97
N ILE A 42 9.93 -16.01 -9.84
CA ILE A 42 10.69 -14.90 -9.27
C ILE A 42 10.64 -14.92 -7.74
N TYR A 43 11.62 -14.27 -7.14
CA TYR A 43 11.73 -14.09 -5.69
C TYR A 43 11.55 -12.60 -5.34
N ILE A 44 10.72 -12.30 -4.34
CA ILE A 44 10.48 -10.95 -3.81
C ILE A 44 10.99 -10.89 -2.37
N ASP A 45 11.83 -9.90 -2.10
CA ASP A 45 12.39 -9.56 -0.79
C ASP A 45 11.85 -8.17 -0.41
N ALA A 46 10.89 -8.14 0.51
CA ALA A 46 10.21 -6.93 0.96
C ALA A 46 10.47 -6.69 2.45
N ARG A 47 10.88 -5.47 2.80
CA ARG A 47 11.41 -5.14 4.13
C ARG A 47 10.79 -3.85 4.66
N LEU A 48 10.46 -3.87 5.95
CA LEU A 48 10.04 -2.70 6.71
C LEU A 48 11.16 -2.29 7.66
N TYR A 49 11.53 -1.01 7.60
CA TYR A 49 12.56 -0.43 8.43
C TYR A 49 11.99 0.65 9.33
N GLU A 50 12.52 0.74 10.56
CA GLU A 50 12.35 1.90 11.44
C GLU A 50 13.63 2.76 11.43
N TYR A 51 13.48 4.07 11.54
CA TYR A 51 14.61 5.00 11.68
C TYR A 51 14.22 6.20 12.55
N ASP A 52 15.23 6.81 13.20
CA ASP A 52 15.06 8.06 13.93
C ASP A 52 15.42 9.24 12.99
N PRO A 53 14.44 10.07 12.57
CA PRO A 53 14.71 11.18 11.67
C PRO A 53 15.62 12.27 12.26
N TRP A 54 15.91 12.21 13.57
CA TRP A 54 16.73 13.21 14.26
C TRP A 54 18.17 12.72 14.51
N LEU A 55 18.48 11.48 14.15
CA LEU A 55 19.82 10.91 14.23
C LEU A 55 20.32 10.61 12.82
N ALA A 56 20.99 11.59 12.20
CA ALA A 56 21.44 11.52 10.81
C ALA A 56 22.37 10.31 10.51
N ASP A 57 23.12 9.84 11.51
CA ASP A 57 24.10 8.75 11.36
C ASP A 57 23.64 7.44 12.02
N ALA A 58 22.39 7.36 12.51
CA ALA A 58 21.86 6.12 13.03
C ALA A 58 21.35 5.23 11.88
N PRO A 59 21.81 3.96 11.78
CA PRO A 59 21.29 3.06 10.77
C PRO A 59 19.82 2.75 11.04
N ALA A 60 19.05 2.56 9.97
CA ALA A 60 17.71 2.05 10.07
C ALA A 60 17.71 0.61 10.60
N THR A 61 16.74 0.27 11.44
CA THR A 61 16.58 -1.08 11.99
C THR A 61 15.51 -1.81 11.21
N LEU A 62 15.81 -3.02 10.73
CA LEU A 62 14.82 -3.90 10.12
C LEU A 62 13.83 -4.35 11.20
N VAL A 63 12.54 -4.10 10.98
CA VAL A 63 11.48 -4.44 11.94
C VAL A 63 10.53 -5.51 11.42
N ASP A 64 10.43 -5.67 10.10
CA ASP A 64 9.71 -6.79 9.48
C ASP A 64 10.29 -7.14 8.10
N HIS A 65 10.11 -8.39 7.66
CA HIS A 65 10.68 -8.93 6.44
C HIS A 65 9.80 -10.04 5.87
N VAL A 66 9.35 -9.84 4.63
CA VAL A 66 8.51 -10.77 3.88
C VAL A 66 9.28 -11.26 2.65
N GLU A 67 9.40 -12.57 2.55
CA GLU A 67 9.98 -13.26 1.39
C GLU A 67 8.88 -14.02 0.65
N LEU A 68 8.76 -13.79 -0.66
CA LEU A 68 7.89 -14.57 -1.54
C LEU A 68 8.73 -15.26 -2.60
N GLU A 69 8.44 -16.52 -2.88
CA GLU A 69 9.08 -17.35 -3.90
C GLU A 69 8.03 -17.87 -4.88
N GLU A 70 8.46 -18.37 -6.03
CA GLU A 70 7.59 -19.02 -7.03
C GLU A 70 6.47 -18.10 -7.59
N ILE A 71 6.76 -16.81 -7.72
CA ILE A 71 5.81 -15.83 -8.26
C ILE A 71 5.94 -15.76 -9.80
N ASP A 72 4.80 -15.71 -10.50
CA ASP A 72 4.74 -15.69 -11.97
C ASP A 72 4.05 -14.43 -12.50
N LEU A 73 4.81 -13.46 -13.02
CA LEU A 73 4.22 -12.21 -13.50
C LEU A 73 3.39 -12.40 -14.79
N SER A 74 2.36 -11.57 -14.95
CA SER A 74 1.45 -11.59 -16.09
C SER A 74 2.19 -11.41 -17.43
N ARG A 75 1.62 -12.02 -18.48
CA ARG A 75 2.09 -11.91 -19.87
C ARG A 75 1.46 -10.74 -20.63
N SER A 76 0.31 -10.27 -20.15
CA SER A 76 -0.63 -9.41 -20.89
C SER A 76 -0.81 -8.04 -20.24
N ALA A 77 -0.58 -7.94 -18.93
CA ALA A 77 -0.83 -6.73 -18.17
C ALA A 77 0.21 -6.50 -17.07
N ASP A 78 0.13 -5.36 -16.41
CA ASP A 78 0.89 -5.12 -15.19
C ASP A 78 0.49 -6.14 -14.13
N SER A 79 1.40 -6.47 -13.21
CA SER A 79 1.12 -7.43 -12.14
C SER A 79 1.03 -6.73 -10.80
N ILE A 80 0.14 -7.21 -9.93
CA ILE A 80 -0.03 -6.67 -8.59
C ILE A 80 0.30 -7.76 -7.56
N VAL A 81 1.13 -7.38 -6.59
CA VAL A 81 1.46 -8.19 -5.40
C VAL A 81 1.22 -7.35 -4.16
N ASP A 82 0.36 -7.81 -3.27
CA ASP A 82 0.10 -7.17 -1.99
C ASP A 82 0.99 -7.81 -0.90
N ILE A 83 1.69 -6.98 -0.12
CA ILE A 83 2.57 -7.39 0.97
C ILE A 83 2.05 -6.78 2.28
N HIS A 84 1.83 -7.61 3.28
CA HIS A 84 1.40 -7.15 4.59
C HIS A 84 2.59 -7.11 5.57
N PHE A 85 2.73 -6.02 6.32
CA PHE A 85 3.77 -5.83 7.33
C PHE A 85 3.19 -5.54 8.72
N PHE A 86 3.87 -6.04 9.75
CA PHE A 86 3.57 -5.77 11.14
C PHE A 86 4.78 -5.17 11.87
N ALA A 87 4.56 -4.15 12.71
CA ALA A 87 5.61 -3.64 13.59
C ALA A 87 5.06 -3.13 14.93
N ASN A 88 5.92 -2.94 15.91
CA ASN A 88 5.53 -2.27 17.16
C ASN A 88 5.80 -0.76 17.05
N ARG A 89 4.78 0.07 17.31
CA ARG A 89 4.94 1.53 17.29
C ARG A 89 5.96 1.96 18.34
N LYS A 90 6.96 2.73 17.91
CA LYS A 90 7.87 3.46 18.80
C LYS A 90 7.66 4.95 18.65
N SER A 91 7.55 5.63 19.79
CA SER A 91 7.50 7.09 19.81
C SER A 91 8.72 7.66 19.08
N ARG A 92 8.53 8.75 18.33
CA ARG A 92 9.55 9.46 17.54
C ARG A 92 10.12 8.69 16.32
N MET A 93 9.98 7.37 16.24
CA MET A 93 10.43 6.61 15.07
C MET A 93 9.54 6.87 13.85
N LYS A 94 10.16 6.77 12.68
CA LYS A 94 9.50 6.78 11.37
C LYS A 94 9.80 5.48 10.66
N TYR A 95 8.95 5.12 9.70
CA TYR A 95 9.02 3.84 9.03
C TYR A 95 9.06 4.03 7.52
N TYR A 96 9.76 3.14 6.84
CA TYR A 96 9.78 3.08 5.39
C TYR A 96 9.94 1.64 4.91
N VAL A 97 9.48 1.38 3.69
CA VAL A 97 9.55 0.07 3.06
C VAL A 97 10.50 0.07 1.89
N THR A 98 11.11 -1.08 1.65
CA THR A 98 11.85 -1.38 0.44
C THR A 98 11.41 -2.74 -0.07
N ALA A 99 11.37 -2.92 -1.38
CA ALA A 99 11.19 -4.25 -1.97
C ALA A 99 12.13 -4.40 -3.16
N SER A 100 12.61 -5.63 -3.36
CA SER A 100 13.46 -6.00 -4.49
C SER A 100 13.03 -7.36 -5.01
N THR A 101 13.04 -7.48 -6.33
CA THR A 101 12.53 -8.65 -7.03
C THR A 101 13.63 -9.22 -7.89
N TYR A 102 13.88 -10.51 -7.76
CA TYR A 102 15.00 -11.20 -8.38
C TYR A 102 14.52 -12.39 -9.19
N SER A 103 15.36 -12.84 -10.12
CA SER A 103 15.10 -14.07 -10.91
C SER A 103 14.95 -15.34 -10.07
N LYS A 104 15.49 -15.32 -8.85
CA LYS A 104 15.45 -16.33 -7.79
C LYS A 104 16.20 -15.77 -6.58
N LYS A 105 16.20 -16.44 -5.44
CA LYS A 105 17.01 -16.04 -4.28
C LYS A 105 18.49 -15.93 -4.64
N GLY A 106 19.08 -14.74 -4.42
CA GLY A 106 20.47 -14.42 -4.83
C GLY A 106 20.70 -14.31 -6.34
N GLY A 107 19.62 -14.24 -7.14
CA GLY A 107 19.66 -14.14 -8.59
C GLY A 107 19.81 -12.70 -9.11
N THR A 108 19.52 -12.52 -10.40
CA THR A 108 19.57 -11.21 -11.05
C THR A 108 18.43 -10.32 -10.58
N LEU A 109 18.72 -9.07 -10.19
CA LEU A 109 17.71 -8.08 -9.83
C LEU A 109 16.90 -7.66 -11.07
N TYR A 110 15.58 -7.78 -10.98
CA TYR A 110 14.62 -7.40 -12.02
C TYR A 110 13.87 -6.11 -11.70
N PHE A 111 13.43 -5.95 -10.45
CA PHE A 111 12.71 -4.75 -10.02
C PHE A 111 13.12 -4.33 -8.62
N TYR A 112 12.93 -3.06 -8.31
CA TYR A 112 13.16 -2.52 -6.98
C TYR A 112 12.25 -1.33 -6.70
N ILE A 113 11.97 -1.09 -5.43
CA ILE A 113 11.42 0.19 -5.01
C ILE A 113 12.50 1.26 -5.16
N ASN A 114 12.24 2.23 -6.04
CA ASN A 114 13.12 3.39 -6.19
C ASN A 114 12.69 4.49 -5.21
N GLY A 115 13.66 5.04 -4.49
CA GLY A 115 13.44 6.09 -3.50
C GLY A 115 12.94 5.59 -2.14
N PHE A 116 12.56 6.56 -1.30
CA PHE A 116 12.27 6.35 0.11
C PHE A 116 10.76 6.33 0.35
N GLN A 117 10.17 5.13 0.44
CA GLN A 117 8.72 4.94 0.57
C GLN A 117 8.31 4.90 2.03
N LYS A 118 7.91 6.05 2.57
CA LYS A 118 7.47 6.16 3.97
C LYS A 118 6.09 5.54 4.17
N ILE A 119 5.89 4.95 5.35
CA ILE A 119 4.62 4.37 5.79
C ILE A 119 4.37 4.73 7.26
N PHE A 120 3.10 4.70 7.71
CA PHE A 120 2.65 5.06 9.06
C PHE A 120 2.89 6.54 9.41
N GLU A 121 2.86 7.43 8.42
CA GLU A 121 3.10 8.86 8.65
C GLU A 121 1.95 9.53 9.40
N ARG A 122 0.71 9.06 9.17
CA ARG A 122 -0.53 9.67 9.67
C ARG A 122 -1.34 8.76 10.58
N SER A 123 -1.20 7.45 10.42
CA SER A 123 -2.01 6.43 11.09
C SER A 123 -1.12 5.22 11.43
N ASP A 124 -1.55 4.42 12.42
CA ASP A 124 -0.89 3.16 12.78
C ASP A 124 -1.33 1.99 11.87
N ILE A 125 -2.44 2.18 11.15
CA ILE A 125 -2.87 1.33 10.03
C ILE A 125 -2.73 2.17 8.76
N ASP A 126 -1.96 1.71 7.78
CA ASP A 126 -1.63 2.50 6.59
C ASP A 126 -1.45 1.63 5.34
N ASP A 127 -1.88 2.16 4.20
CA ASP A 127 -1.82 1.47 2.92
C ASP A 127 -1.05 2.32 1.91
N ILE A 128 -0.04 1.72 1.26
CA ILE A 128 0.70 2.42 0.20
C ILE A 128 0.73 1.59 -1.08
N ASP A 129 0.56 2.27 -2.21
CA ASP A 129 0.80 1.71 -3.53
C ASP A 129 2.17 2.16 -4.01
N VAL A 130 2.98 1.22 -4.49
CA VAL A 130 4.32 1.48 -5.01
C VAL A 130 4.45 0.85 -6.39
N THR A 131 4.76 1.69 -7.38
CA THR A 131 5.17 1.19 -8.70
C THR A 131 6.63 0.79 -8.65
N MET A 132 6.90 -0.45 -9.04
CA MET A 132 8.23 -1.04 -9.02
C MET A 132 9.06 -0.50 -10.20
N GLU A 133 10.28 -0.05 -9.91
CA GLU A 133 11.23 0.41 -10.94
C GLU A 133 11.86 -0.80 -11.64
N PRO A 134 11.74 -0.91 -12.97
CA PRO A 134 12.30 -2.04 -13.70
C PRO A 134 13.79 -1.85 -13.98
N LYS A 135 14.55 -2.95 -13.92
CA LYS A 135 15.90 -3.08 -14.52
C LYS A 135 15.87 -3.73 -15.91
N LEU A 136 14.69 -4.07 -16.39
CA LEU A 136 14.43 -4.76 -17.65
C LEU A 136 13.59 -3.87 -18.57
N GLU A 137 13.56 -4.19 -19.86
CA GLU A 137 12.68 -3.52 -20.82
C GLU A 137 11.21 -3.83 -20.54
N THR A 138 10.41 -2.77 -20.46
CA THR A 138 8.96 -2.80 -20.26
C THR A 138 8.21 -2.51 -21.56
N LYS A 139 6.94 -2.89 -21.61
CA LYS A 139 6.04 -2.59 -22.72
C LYS A 139 4.70 -2.12 -22.17
N LYS A 140 3.93 -1.38 -22.97
CA LYS A 140 2.59 -0.95 -22.57
C LYS A 140 1.66 -2.17 -22.44
N PRO A 141 0.89 -2.28 -21.34
CA PRO A 141 -0.12 -3.32 -21.18
C PRO A 141 -1.26 -3.14 -22.19
N LYS A 142 -1.91 -4.24 -22.57
CA LYS A 142 -3.08 -4.24 -23.48
C LYS A 142 -4.40 -4.56 -22.77
N GLY A 143 -4.36 -4.77 -21.45
CA GLY A 143 -5.49 -5.21 -20.63
C GLY A 143 -5.32 -4.83 -19.16
N GLU A 144 -6.25 -5.30 -18.34
CA GLU A 144 -6.30 -5.00 -16.90
C GLU A 144 -5.13 -5.61 -16.13
N PRO A 145 -4.47 -4.89 -15.19
CA PRO A 145 -3.53 -5.51 -14.27
C PRO A 145 -4.07 -6.78 -13.60
N GLU A 146 -3.24 -7.82 -13.56
CA GLU A 146 -3.59 -9.13 -13.03
C GLU A 146 -2.93 -9.33 -11.66
N LYS A 147 -3.68 -9.92 -10.72
CA LYS A 147 -3.13 -10.34 -9.43
C LYS A 147 -2.31 -11.61 -9.61
N VAL A 148 -1.13 -11.66 -8.99
CA VAL A 148 -0.23 -12.81 -9.09
C VAL A 148 0.06 -13.38 -7.70
N GLY A 149 -0.14 -14.70 -7.54
CA GLY A 149 0.12 -15.45 -6.30
C GLY A 149 -1.12 -15.66 -5.43
N GLY A 150 -1.32 -16.91 -4.99
CA GLY A 150 -2.46 -17.42 -4.22
C GLY A 150 -2.88 -18.78 -4.74
N ASN A 151 -2.71 -19.85 -3.95
CA ASN A 151 -3.18 -21.18 -4.32
C ASN A 151 -4.71 -21.18 -4.30
N ASP A 152 -5.33 -21.20 -5.47
CA ASP A 152 -6.70 -21.67 -5.64
C ASP A 152 -6.67 -23.20 -5.64
N ASP A 153 -6.51 -23.84 -4.48
CA ASP A 153 -6.87 -25.25 -4.32
C ASP A 153 -7.17 -25.56 -2.85
N GLU A 154 -8.33 -26.18 -2.67
CA GLU A 154 -8.87 -26.66 -1.41
C GLU A 154 -7.95 -27.72 -0.75
N ASP A 155 -7.88 -27.65 0.58
CA ASP A 155 -7.47 -28.71 1.51
C ASP A 155 -5.97 -29.06 1.61
N SER A 156 -5.27 -28.44 2.56
CA SER A 156 -4.82 -29.16 3.78
C SER A 156 -3.91 -28.26 4.62
N GLY A 157 -4.32 -28.07 5.88
CA GLY A 157 -3.82 -27.03 6.76
C GLY A 157 -2.31 -26.99 6.97
N LYS A 158 -1.75 -25.80 6.73
CA LYS A 158 -0.60 -25.20 7.44
C LYS A 158 -0.52 -23.70 7.07
N LYS A 159 -0.90 -22.84 8.01
CA LYS A 159 -0.72 -21.37 8.08
C LYS A 159 -0.16 -20.70 6.81
N SER A 160 -1.04 -20.13 6.00
CA SER A 160 -0.71 -19.00 5.11
C SER A 160 -1.93 -18.12 4.91
N ASP A 161 -2.52 -17.63 6.00
CA ASP A 161 -3.74 -16.84 5.93
C ASP A 161 -3.42 -15.37 6.20
N ASN A 162 -3.40 -14.57 5.14
CA ASN A 162 -4.36 -13.48 4.98
C ASN A 162 -4.09 -12.72 3.67
N ILE A 163 -4.87 -13.08 2.65
CA ILE A 163 -5.14 -12.21 1.50
C ILE A 163 -6.36 -11.36 1.87
N THR A 164 -6.19 -10.05 2.08
CA THR A 164 -7.31 -9.13 2.33
C THR A 164 -7.19 -7.89 1.43
N GLY A 165 -7.83 -7.92 0.27
CA GLY A 165 -7.96 -6.73 -0.58
C GLY A 165 -9.25 -6.76 -1.39
N ILE A 166 -10.12 -5.75 -1.23
CA ILE A 166 -11.31 -5.54 -2.07
C ILE A 166 -10.89 -4.67 -3.26
N TYR A 167 -10.90 -5.23 -4.47
CA TYR A 167 -10.78 -4.45 -5.70
C TYR A 167 -12.16 -3.86 -6.05
N ARG A 168 -12.27 -2.53 -6.17
CA ARG A 168 -13.51 -1.85 -6.61
C ARG A 168 -13.26 -1.14 -7.94
N ALA A 169 -13.96 -1.58 -8.98
CA ALA A 169 -14.16 -0.76 -10.18
C ALA A 169 -15.48 -0.01 -10.01
N VAL A 170 -15.49 1.27 -10.39
CA VAL A 170 -16.69 2.10 -10.44
C VAL A 170 -16.88 2.53 -11.88
N GLU A 171 -18.05 2.21 -12.42
CA GLU A 171 -18.53 2.80 -13.67
C GLU A 171 -19.19 4.14 -13.33
N ILE A 172 -18.77 5.20 -14.01
CA ILE A 172 -19.41 6.50 -13.94
C ILE A 172 -20.04 6.78 -15.30
N GLU A 173 -21.36 6.71 -15.35
CA GLU A 173 -22.14 7.24 -16.47
C GLU A 173 -22.13 8.76 -16.40
N TRP A 174 -21.80 9.40 -17.52
CA TRP A 174 -21.75 10.86 -17.65
C TRP A 174 -22.24 11.30 -19.03
N GLU A 175 -22.58 12.57 -19.15
CA GLU A 175 -23.00 13.18 -20.41
C GLU A 175 -22.43 14.59 -20.46
N GLY A 176 -21.77 14.93 -21.55
CA GLY A 176 -21.17 16.23 -21.79
C GLY A 176 -21.55 16.75 -23.16
N GLU A 177 -21.70 18.06 -23.29
CA GLU A 177 -21.94 18.69 -24.60
C GLU A 177 -20.79 18.38 -25.57
N ASP A 178 -21.13 18.16 -26.84
CA ASP A 178 -20.16 17.82 -27.88
C ASP A 178 -19.04 18.88 -27.94
N GLY A 179 -17.79 18.42 -27.82
CA GLY A 179 -16.61 19.26 -27.82
C GLY A 179 -16.27 19.97 -26.49
N SER A 180 -17.02 19.71 -25.41
CA SER A 180 -16.65 20.19 -24.07
C SER A 180 -15.61 19.28 -23.43
N GLU A 181 -14.62 19.85 -22.73
CA GLU A 181 -13.58 19.10 -22.03
C GLU A 181 -13.83 19.09 -20.51
N PHE A 182 -13.61 17.94 -19.89
CA PHE A 182 -13.80 17.73 -18.46
C PHE A 182 -12.57 17.03 -17.87
N ALA A 183 -12.08 17.52 -16.74
CA ALA A 183 -11.10 16.83 -15.92
C ALA A 183 -11.81 15.87 -14.96
N LEU A 184 -11.53 14.57 -15.10
CA LEU A 184 -11.87 13.56 -14.11
C LEU A 184 -10.89 13.67 -12.94
N GLN A 185 -11.41 13.93 -11.75
CA GLN A 185 -10.59 14.18 -10.56
C GLN A 185 -11.01 13.30 -9.39
N LYS A 186 -10.01 12.95 -8.57
CA LYS A 186 -10.21 12.23 -7.29
C LYS A 186 -9.77 13.07 -6.11
N SER A 187 -10.40 12.83 -4.95
CA SER A 187 -10.00 13.42 -3.67
C SER A 187 -10.23 12.47 -2.51
N THR A 188 -9.37 12.56 -1.50
CA THR A 188 -9.50 11.85 -0.22
C THR A 188 -9.96 12.76 0.92
N ASP A 189 -10.00 14.08 0.71
CA ASP A 189 -10.27 15.09 1.75
C ASP A 189 -11.24 16.22 1.31
N LEU A 190 -11.79 16.14 0.09
CA LEU A 190 -12.60 17.16 -0.60
C LEU A 190 -11.90 18.51 -0.86
N LYS A 191 -10.63 18.66 -0.49
CA LYS A 191 -9.86 19.91 -0.59
C LYS A 191 -8.80 19.83 -1.67
N SER A 192 -8.06 18.73 -1.68
CA SER A 192 -6.97 18.44 -2.60
C SER A 192 -7.51 17.53 -3.71
N TRP A 193 -7.44 18.00 -4.96
CA TRP A 193 -7.96 17.30 -6.13
C TRP A 193 -6.82 16.96 -7.09
N GLU A 194 -6.75 15.71 -7.53
CA GLU A 194 -5.78 15.20 -8.52
C GLU A 194 -6.53 14.86 -9.80
N THR A 195 -6.09 15.40 -10.96
CA THR A 195 -6.61 15.00 -12.27
C THR A 195 -6.05 13.66 -12.68
N ILE A 196 -6.94 12.75 -13.05
CA ILE A 196 -6.64 11.38 -13.47
C ILE A 196 -6.68 11.27 -14.99
N GLU A 197 -7.66 11.91 -15.61
CA GLU A 197 -7.89 11.86 -17.04
C GLU A 197 -8.67 13.10 -17.50
N THR A 198 -8.53 13.47 -18.77
CA THR A 198 -9.36 14.49 -19.43
C THR A 198 -10.31 13.78 -20.40
N LEU A 199 -11.60 14.07 -20.29
CA LEU A 199 -12.68 13.48 -21.07
C LEU A 199 -13.30 14.55 -21.99
N SER A 200 -13.71 14.16 -23.20
CA SER A 200 -14.36 15.04 -24.15
C SER A 200 -15.81 14.62 -24.35
N GLY A 201 -16.75 15.54 -24.18
CA GLY A 201 -18.17 15.30 -24.39
C GLY A 201 -18.47 15.04 -25.87
N THR A 202 -19.42 14.14 -26.11
CA THR A 202 -19.87 13.73 -27.45
C THR A 202 -21.30 14.19 -27.75
N GLY A 203 -21.98 14.83 -26.79
CA GLY A 203 -23.41 15.13 -26.86
C GLY A 203 -24.31 13.93 -26.56
N GLU A 204 -23.74 12.78 -26.22
CA GLU A 204 -24.47 11.57 -25.80
C GLU A 204 -23.95 11.07 -24.44
N LYS A 205 -24.69 10.15 -23.81
CA LYS A 205 -24.24 9.47 -22.60
C LYS A 205 -23.06 8.55 -22.91
N ASP A 206 -22.07 8.60 -22.04
CA ASP A 206 -20.89 7.75 -22.09
C ASP A 206 -20.54 7.21 -20.70
N SER A 207 -19.71 6.18 -20.64
CA SER A 207 -19.27 5.56 -19.40
C SER A 207 -17.75 5.60 -19.30
N VAL A 208 -17.25 6.08 -18.16
CA VAL A 208 -15.84 5.91 -17.82
C VAL A 208 -15.70 4.86 -16.71
N PHE A 209 -14.86 3.86 -16.96
CA PHE A 209 -14.55 2.83 -15.98
C PHE A 209 -13.30 3.23 -15.21
N ILE A 210 -13.51 3.47 -13.92
CA ILE A 210 -12.44 3.94 -13.04
C ILE A 210 -12.08 2.83 -12.07
N ARG A 211 -10.78 2.55 -12.03
CA ARG A 211 -10.22 1.66 -11.03
C ARG A 211 -9.98 2.45 -9.76
N VAL A 212 -10.64 2.05 -8.68
CA VAL A 212 -10.46 2.67 -7.39
C VAL A 212 -9.33 1.93 -6.67
N TYR A 213 -8.14 2.51 -6.73
CA TYR A 213 -7.02 2.12 -5.88
C TYR A 213 -7.10 2.92 -4.58
N ARG A 214 -7.11 2.24 -3.42
CA ARG A 214 -7.29 2.78 -2.05
C ARG A 214 -8.72 3.18 -1.66
N SER A 215 -8.87 3.75 -0.46
CA SER A 215 -10.03 4.47 0.06
C SER A 215 -10.22 5.85 -0.62
N VAL A 216 -10.37 5.88 -1.96
CA VAL A 216 -10.89 7.11 -2.61
C VAL A 216 -12.34 7.28 -2.17
N GLN A 217 -12.61 8.36 -1.45
CA GLN A 217 -13.97 8.65 -0.96
C GLN A 217 -14.77 9.48 -1.96
N PHE A 218 -14.11 10.31 -2.78
CA PHE A 218 -14.79 11.29 -3.64
C PHE A 218 -14.21 11.34 -5.05
N TRP A 219 -15.12 11.44 -6.02
CA TRP A 219 -14.86 11.60 -7.44
C TRP A 219 -15.65 12.79 -7.98
N ARG A 220 -15.10 13.51 -8.95
CA ARG A 220 -15.85 14.54 -9.70
C ARG A 220 -15.39 14.64 -11.15
N LEU A 221 -16.31 15.06 -12.01
CA LEU A 221 -15.99 15.65 -13.30
C LEU A 221 -16.04 17.16 -13.14
N GLN A 222 -14.95 17.82 -13.51
CA GLN A 222 -14.80 19.27 -13.44
C GLN A 222 -14.64 19.79 -14.87
N PRO A 223 -15.53 20.66 -15.39
CA PRO A 223 -15.29 21.31 -16.67
C PRO A 223 -13.93 22.02 -16.67
N GLU A 224 -13.17 21.90 -17.76
CA GLU A 224 -11.93 22.65 -17.96
C GLU A 224 -12.20 24.12 -18.32
#